data_AF-A0A1M6FAK9-F1
#
_entry.id   AF-A0A1M6FAK9-F1
#
_cell.length_a   1.000
_cell.length_b   1.000
_cell.length_c   1.000
_cell.angle_alpha   90.00
_cell.angle_beta   90.00
_cell.angle_gamma   90.00
#
_symmetry.space_group_name_H-M   'P 1'
#
loop_
_entity.id
_entity.type
_entity.pdbx_description
1 polymer ?
#
loop_
_entity_poly.entity_id
_entity_poly.type
_entity_poly.pdbx_seq_one_letter_code
_entity_poly.pdbx_strand_id
1 'polypeptide(L)'
;MSQENRLSDDRAKQELSSDIYPLVMDAPLSKFDKKHIQSVCETIPHLTEQVVIFIKDTDGDLAKEYMNAKIGKSHKFVKISETETIIE
;
A
#
# COMPACT_ATOMS: atom_id res chain seq x y z
N MET A 1 -1.26 -16.99 41.84
CA MET A 1 -2.10 -16.04 41.09
C MET A 1 -1.27 -15.19 40.13
N SER A 2 -0.52 -15.79 39.19
CA SER A 2 0.43 -15.00 38.36
C SER A 2 0.66 -15.53 36.93
N GLN A 3 0.00 -16.62 36.52
CA GLN A 3 0.14 -17.14 35.15
C GLN A 3 -1.09 -16.80 34.28
N GLU A 4 -2.29 -16.77 34.85
CA GLU A 4 -3.53 -16.50 34.08
C GLU A 4 -3.60 -15.08 33.53
N ASN A 5 -3.08 -14.07 34.23
CA ASN A 5 -3.16 -12.68 33.78
C ASN A 5 -2.21 -12.35 32.60
N ARG A 6 -1.15 -13.14 32.40
CA ARG A 6 -0.22 -12.96 31.27
C ARG A 6 -0.79 -13.52 29.96
N LEU A 7 -1.49 -14.65 30.03
CA LEU A 7 -2.11 -15.31 28.87
C LEU A 7 -3.27 -14.49 28.26
N SER A 8 -4.00 -13.75 29.08
CA SER A 8 -5.07 -12.85 28.64
C SER A 8 -4.54 -11.60 27.93
N ASP A 9 -3.44 -11.02 28.41
CA ASP A 9 -2.79 -9.87 27.78
C ASP A 9 -2.15 -10.24 26.44
N ASP A 10 -1.52 -11.42 26.33
CA ASP A 10 -0.93 -11.89 25.07
C ASP A 10 -2.01 -12.19 24.00
N ARG A 11 -3.16 -12.74 24.38
CA ARG A 11 -4.27 -12.99 23.45
C ARG A 11 -4.94 -11.70 22.98
N ALA A 12 -5.19 -10.75 23.88
CA ALA A 12 -5.74 -9.44 23.51
C ALA A 12 -4.77 -8.67 22.61
N LYS A 13 -3.45 -8.74 22.87
CA LYS A 13 -2.41 -8.15 22.02
C LYS A 13 -2.31 -8.83 20.65
N GLN A 14 -2.53 -10.13 20.59
CA GLN A 14 -2.57 -10.90 19.35
C GLN A 14 -3.84 -10.57 18.54
N GLU A 15 -4.99 -10.33 19.19
CA GLU A 15 -6.20 -9.87 18.50
C GLU A 15 -6.07 -8.43 17.96
N LEU A 16 -5.41 -7.51 18.67
CA LEU A 16 -5.10 -6.17 18.15
C LEU A 16 -4.09 -6.19 16.99
N SER A 17 -3.19 -7.18 16.92
CA SER A 17 -2.26 -7.31 15.79
C SER A 17 -2.95 -7.76 14.49
N SER A 18 -4.18 -8.28 14.57
CA SER A 18 -5.01 -8.65 13.42
C SER A 18 -5.74 -7.48 12.77
N ASP A 19 -5.72 -6.27 13.36
CA ASP A 19 -6.52 -5.12 12.92
C ASP A 19 -5.81 -4.23 11.88
N ILE A 20 -4.74 -4.69 11.26
CA ILE A 20 -3.98 -3.90 10.29
C ILE A 20 -4.55 -4.11 8.88
N TYR A 21 -5.36 -3.16 8.44
CA TYR A 21 -5.96 -3.15 7.10
C TYR A 21 -5.06 -2.45 6.08
N PRO A 22 -4.99 -2.94 4.84
CA PRO A 22 -4.24 -2.28 3.79
C PRO A 22 -4.86 -0.93 3.44
N LEU A 23 -4.01 0.07 3.22
CA LEU A 23 -4.44 1.33 2.63
C LEU A 23 -4.53 1.17 1.11
N VAL A 24 -5.75 1.23 0.58
CA VAL A 24 -6.01 1.13 -0.86
C VAL A 24 -6.37 2.52 -1.40
N MET A 25 -5.67 2.97 -2.45
CA MET A 25 -5.90 4.29 -3.04
C MET A 25 -6.00 4.22 -4.56
N ASP A 26 -6.99 4.91 -5.12
CA ASP A 26 -7.16 5.10 -6.56
C ASP A 26 -6.61 6.47 -7.00
N ALA A 27 -5.70 6.44 -7.97
CA ALA A 27 -5.04 7.60 -8.57
C ALA A 27 -4.53 8.66 -7.56
N PRO A 28 -3.81 8.29 -6.48
CA PRO A 28 -3.38 9.26 -5.47
C PRO A 28 -2.32 10.24 -5.97
N LEU A 29 -1.74 10.03 -7.16
CA LEU A 29 -0.66 10.87 -7.70
C LEU A 29 -1.11 11.80 -8.83
N SER A 30 -2.27 11.57 -9.44
CA SER A 30 -2.64 12.15 -10.75
C SER A 30 -2.96 13.65 -10.78
N LYS A 31 -2.85 14.35 -9.65
CA LYS A 31 -2.99 15.83 -9.57
C LYS A 31 -1.79 16.52 -8.93
N PHE A 32 -0.75 15.77 -8.61
CA PHE A 32 0.40 16.30 -7.88
C PHE A 32 1.54 16.67 -8.83
N ASP A 33 2.25 17.74 -8.50
CA ASP A 33 3.53 18.02 -9.15
C ASP A 33 4.62 17.05 -8.67
N LYS A 34 5.79 17.06 -9.32
CA LYS A 34 6.90 16.14 -9.00
C LYS A 34 7.31 16.19 -7.52
N LYS A 35 7.33 17.37 -6.91
CA LYS A 35 7.74 17.55 -5.50
C LYS A 35 6.72 16.91 -4.55
N HIS A 36 5.44 17.11 -4.82
CA HIS A 36 4.37 16.50 -4.03
C HIS A 36 4.28 14.99 -4.26
N ILE A 37 4.47 14.51 -5.49
CA ILE A 37 4.58 13.07 -5.79
C ILE A 37 5.68 12.44 -4.94
N GLN A 38 6.88 13.01 -4.93
CA GLN A 38 8.00 12.51 -4.12
C GLN A 38 7.63 12.46 -2.64
N SER A 39 7.08 13.55 -2.08
CA SER A 39 6.69 13.60 -0.66
C SER A 39 5.64 12.54 -0.30
N VAL A 40 4.66 12.32 -1.17
CA VAL A 40 3.64 11.28 -1.00
C VAL A 40 4.27 9.89 -1.04
N CYS A 41 5.15 9.65 -2.03
CA CYS A 41 5.91 8.40 -2.20
C CYS A 41 6.77 8.07 -0.98
N GLU A 42 7.39 9.07 -0.35
CA GLU A 42 8.21 8.91 0.84
C GLU A 42 7.37 8.73 2.11
N THR A 43 6.21 9.36 2.20
CA THR A 43 5.41 9.38 3.45
C THR A 43 4.49 8.17 3.57
N ILE A 44 3.74 7.83 2.52
CA ILE A 44 2.69 6.80 2.56
C ILE A 44 3.19 5.42 3.05
N PRO A 45 4.36 4.90 2.61
CA PRO A 45 4.86 3.61 3.06
C PRO A 45 5.17 3.54 4.57
N HIS A 46 5.24 4.67 5.28
CA HIS A 46 5.48 4.72 6.72
C HIS A 46 4.18 4.85 7.54
N LEU A 47 3.03 5.07 6.90
CA LEU A 47 1.74 5.27 7.57
C LEU A 47 1.01 3.97 7.91
N THR A 48 1.30 2.89 7.19
CA THR A 48 0.68 1.57 7.38
C THR A 48 1.61 0.46 6.90
N GLU A 49 1.35 -0.78 7.30
CA GLU A 49 2.16 -1.94 6.93
C GLU A 49 1.98 -2.37 5.46
N GLN A 50 0.79 -2.16 4.89
CA GLN A 50 0.50 -2.51 3.50
C GLN A 50 -0.23 -1.39 2.77
N VAL A 51 0.30 -1.03 1.60
CA VAL A 51 -0.28 -0.01 0.72
C VAL A 51 -0.49 -0.61 -0.66
N VAL A 52 -1.69 -0.43 -1.22
CA VAL A 52 -2.04 -0.78 -2.60
C VAL A 52 -2.43 0.49 -3.33
N ILE A 53 -1.68 0.83 -4.38
CA ILE A 53 -1.87 2.06 -5.14
C ILE A 53 -2.23 1.71 -6.58
N PHE A 54 -3.33 2.29 -7.07
CA PHE A 54 -3.65 2.31 -8.49
C PHE A 54 -3.17 3.62 -9.09
N ILE A 55 -2.35 3.54 -10.13
CA ILE A 55 -1.74 4.69 -10.81
C ILE A 55 -1.87 4.52 -12.32
N LYS A 56 -2.03 5.64 -13.01
CA LYS A 56 -1.92 5.68 -14.47
C LYS A 56 -0.45 5.75 -14.88
N ASP A 57 -0.16 5.30 -16.10
CA ASP A 57 1.21 5.16 -16.63
C ASP A 57 2.07 6.42 -16.48
N THR A 58 1.49 7.62 -16.65
CA THR A 58 2.21 8.90 -16.56
C THR A 58 2.83 9.18 -15.19
N ASP A 59 2.14 8.78 -14.12
CA ASP A 59 2.59 9.00 -12.75
C ASP A 59 3.36 7.78 -12.22
N GLY A 60 3.20 6.64 -12.90
CA GLY A 60 3.79 5.36 -12.54
C GLY A 60 5.31 5.31 -12.63
N ASP A 61 5.90 5.98 -13.60
CA ASP A 61 7.36 5.99 -13.75
C ASP A 61 8.04 6.78 -12.62
N LEU A 62 7.46 7.94 -12.24
CA LEU A 62 7.95 8.73 -11.10
C LEU A 62 7.74 7.99 -9.77
N ALA A 63 6.59 7.34 -9.60
CA ALA A 63 6.32 6.54 -8.41
C ALA A 63 7.31 5.37 -8.29
N LYS A 64 7.63 4.69 -9.40
CA LYS A 64 8.65 3.65 -9.43
C LYS A 64 10.03 4.19 -9.09
N GLU A 65 10.41 5.35 -9.63
CA GLU A 65 11.70 5.97 -9.32
C GLU A 65 11.84 6.28 -7.82
N TYR A 66 10.84 6.91 -7.21
CA TYR A 66 10.90 7.32 -5.80
C TYR A 66 10.59 6.20 -4.80
N MET A 67 9.74 5.23 -5.15
CA MET A 67 9.34 4.12 -4.27
C MET A 67 10.03 2.79 -4.58
N ASN A 68 10.99 2.71 -5.51
CA ASN A 68 11.58 1.43 -5.95
C ASN A 68 11.98 0.51 -4.79
N ALA A 69 12.62 1.07 -3.77
CA ALA A 69 13.09 0.32 -2.59
C ALA A 69 11.97 -0.21 -1.67
N LYS A 70 10.72 0.27 -1.84
CA LYS A 70 9.55 -0.06 -1.02
C LYS A 70 8.52 -0.90 -1.79
N ILE A 71 8.68 -1.09 -3.10
CA ILE A 71 7.75 -1.86 -3.93
C ILE A 71 8.00 -3.36 -3.71
N GLY A 72 7.04 -4.03 -3.07
CA GLY A 72 7.09 -5.49 -2.90
C GLY A 72 6.58 -6.26 -4.12
N LYS A 73 5.54 -5.75 -4.77
CA LYS A 73 4.96 -6.28 -6.01
C LYS A 73 4.45 -5.12 -6.87
N SER A 74 4.59 -5.26 -8.19
CA SER A 74 4.01 -4.35 -9.17
C SER A 74 3.27 -5.18 -10.20
N HIS A 75 2.05 -4.78 -10.50
CA HIS A 75 1.24 -5.42 -11.52
C HIS A 75 0.74 -4.38 -12.52
N LYS A 76 0.49 -4.83 -13.75
CA LYS A 76 -0.06 -4.02 -14.83
C LYS A 76 -1.42 -4.57 -15.26
N PHE A 77 -2.39 -3.68 -15.37
CA PHE A 77 -3.65 -4.01 -16.05
C PHE A 77 -3.44 -3.95 -17.56
N VAL A 78 -3.66 -5.07 -18.25
CA VAL A 78 -3.61 -5.16 -19.71
C VAL A 78 -5.03 -5.29 -20.23
N LYS A 79 -5.51 -4.26 -20.93
CA LYS A 79 -6.83 -4.25 -21.57
C LYS A 79 -6.79 -5.16 -22.80
N ILE A 80 -7.60 -6.22 -22.79
CA ILE A 80 -7.81 -7.10 -23.94
C ILE A 80 -9.01 -6.62 -24.76
N SER A 81 -10.09 -6.24 -24.08
CA SER A 81 -11.31 -5.71 -24.70
C SER A 81 -12.01 -4.71 -23.77
N GLU A 82 -13.17 -4.17 -24.17
CA GLU A 82 -13.97 -3.27 -23.32
C GLU A 82 -14.51 -3.96 -22.05
N THR A 83 -14.56 -5.29 -22.04
CA THR A 83 -15.12 -6.09 -20.94
C THR A 83 -14.10 -7.03 -20.30
N GLU A 84 -12.85 -7.05 -20.78
CA GLU A 84 -11.83 -7.99 -20.34
C GLU A 84 -10.50 -7.29 -20.10
N THR A 85 -9.97 -7.50 -18.89
CA THR A 85 -8.66 -6.99 -18.45
C THR A 85 -7.95 -8.10 -17.68
N ILE A 86 -6.67 -8.30 -17.97
CA ILE A 86 -5.81 -9.23 -17.23
C ILE A 86 -4.81 -8.45 -16.37
N ILE A 87 -4.28 -9.11 -15.35
CA ILE A 87 -3.27 -8.58 -14.43
C ILE A 87 -1.98 -9.36 -14.69
N GLU A 88 -0.92 -8.64 -15.06
CA GLU A 88 0.46 -9.17 -15.20
C GLU A 88 1.33 -8.67 -14.06
#